data_AF-A0A1Q6RT25-F1
#
_entry.id   AF-A0A1Q6RT25-F1
#
_cell.length_a   1.000
_cell.length_b   1.000
_cell.length_c   1.000
_cell.angle_alpha   90.00
_cell.angle_beta   90.00
_cell.angle_gamma   90.00
#
_symmetry.space_group_name_H-M   'P 1'
#
loop_
_entity.id
_entity.type
_entity.pdbx_description
1 polymer ?
#
loop_
_entity_poly.entity_id
_entity_poly.type
_entity_poly.pdbx_seq_one_letter_code
_entity_poly.pdbx_strand_id
1 'polypeptide(L)' 'MAVKYIYNPRTKTLHIEGYCHITAGGYGGYLSFGSEAEALAYDGRAVGMCKICEKKRDRNMREGNK' A
#
# COMPACT_ATOMS: atom_id res chain seq x y z
N MET A 1 -8.61 7.31 10.41
CA MET A 1 -8.65 7.24 8.94
C MET A 1 -8.36 5.81 8.52
N ALA A 2 -9.26 5.15 7.79
CA ALA A 2 -8.99 3.81 7.29
C ALA A 2 -7.98 3.90 6.14
N VAL A 3 -6.81 3.27 6.30
CA VAL A 3 -5.77 3.25 5.27
C VAL A 3 -6.14 2.17 4.25
N LYS A 4 -6.30 2.54 2.99
CA LYS A 4 -6.61 1.59 1.92
C LYS A 4 -5.33 1.15 1.22
N TYR A 5 -5.16 -0.16 1.09
CA TYR A 5 -3.99 -0.76 0.47
C TYR A 5 -4.32 -1.20 -0.94
N ILE A 6 -3.38 -1.04 -1.86
CA ILE A 6 -3.57 -1.35 -3.26
C ILE A 6 -2.40 -2.18 -3.74
N TYR A 7 -2.68 -3.41 -4.11
CA TYR A 7 -1.71 -4.40 -4.50
C TYR A 7 -1.61 -4.51 -6.01
N ASN A 8 -0.39 -4.38 -6.52
CA ASN A 8 -0.07 -4.67 -7.89
C ASN A 8 0.42 -6.12 -8.03
N PRO A 9 -0.41 -7.05 -8.54
CA PRO A 9 -0.01 -8.45 -8.70
C PRO A 9 1.12 -8.63 -9.73
N ARG A 10 1.32 -7.69 -10.67
CA ARG A 10 2.40 -7.77 -11.66
C ARG A 10 3.77 -7.55 -11.05
N THR A 11 3.90 -6.56 -10.16
CA THR A 11 5.18 -6.20 -9.53
C THR A 11 5.31 -6.72 -8.11
N LYS A 12 4.29 -7.44 -7.60
CA LYS A 12 4.16 -7.89 -6.21
C LYS A 12 4.38 -6.75 -5.21
N THR A 13 3.91 -5.56 -5.58
CA THR A 13 4.14 -4.34 -4.81
C THR A 13 2.85 -3.87 -4.16
N LEU A 14 2.92 -3.59 -2.86
CA LEU A 14 1.83 -3.01 -2.09
C LEU A 14 1.97 -1.49 -2.03
N HIS A 15 0.89 -0.78 -2.32
CA HIS A 15 0.78 0.66 -2.30
C HIS A 15 -0.27 1.09 -1.26
N ILE A 16 -0.19 2.32 -0.79
CA ILE A 16 -1.20 2.93 0.07
C ILE A 16 -1.89 4.04 -0.72
N GLU A 17 -3.22 4.00 -0.76
CA GLU A 17 -4.04 5.00 -1.45
C GLU A 17 -3.72 6.42 -0.94
N GLY A 18 -3.37 7.33 -1.85
CA GLY A 18 -3.01 8.72 -1.53
C GLY A 18 -1.55 8.93 -1.09
N TYR A 19 -0.74 7.88 -1.02
CA TYR A 19 0.66 8.00 -0.60
C TYR A 19 1.62 8.16 -1.79
N CYS A 20 1.27 7.64 -2.97
CA CYS A 20 2.09 7.77 -4.18
C CYS A 20 1.28 8.18 -5.42
N HIS A 21 1.94 8.70 -6.45
CA HIS A 21 1.29 9.08 -7.70
C HIS A 21 0.77 7.86 -8.50
N ILE A 22 1.36 6.67 -8.29
CA ILE A 22 0.87 5.42 -8.87
C ILE A 22 -0.57 5.15 -8.41
N THR A 23 -0.90 5.65 -7.21
CA THR A 23 -2.25 5.61 -6.67
C THR A 23 -3.23 6.65 -7.20
N ALA A 24 -2.80 7.53 -8.10
CA ALA A 24 -3.66 8.58 -8.67
C ALA A 24 -4.21 8.24 -10.06
N GLY A 25 -3.53 7.38 -10.83
CA GLY A 25 -3.94 6.98 -12.18
C GLY A 25 -4.60 5.60 -12.16
N GLY A 26 -5.89 5.55 -12.49
CA GLY A 26 -6.76 4.37 -12.42
C GLY A 26 -6.09 3.00 -12.56
N TYR A 27 -6.39 2.13 -11.61
CA TYR A 27 -5.69 0.86 -11.41
C TYR A 27 -6.29 -0.29 -12.20
N GLY A 28 -6.07 -0.31 -13.51
CA GLY A 28 -6.43 -1.47 -14.33
C GLY A 28 -5.72 -2.73 -13.83
N GLY A 29 -6.44 -3.59 -13.09
CA GLY A 29 -5.95 -4.88 -12.61
C GLY A 29 -5.21 -4.88 -11.26
N TYR A 30 -5.31 -3.83 -10.45
CA TYR A 30 -4.77 -3.85 -9.08
C TYR A 30 -5.88 -4.23 -8.11
N LEU A 31 -5.50 -4.87 -7.01
CA LEU A 31 -6.43 -5.32 -5.98
C LEU A 31 -6.40 -4.37 -4.80
N SER A 32 -7.58 -3.92 -4.33
CA SER A 32 -7.67 -3.08 -3.15
C SER A 32 -8.01 -3.92 -1.91
N PHE A 33 -7.30 -3.66 -0.82
CA PHE A 33 -7.45 -4.33 0.47
C PHE A 33 -7.69 -3.32 1.59
N GLY A 34 -8.40 -3.74 2.63
CA GLY A 34 -8.61 -2.94 3.84
C GLY A 34 -7.42 -2.94 4.80
N SER A 35 -6.53 -3.93 4.66
CA SER A 35 -5.37 -4.11 5.53
C SER A 35 -4.15 -4.69 4.80
N GLU A 36 -2.96 -4.45 5.36
CA GLU A 36 -1.72 -5.08 4.89
C GLU A 36 -1.76 -6.61 5.04
N ALA A 37 -2.39 -7.10 6.13
CA ALA A 37 -2.53 -8.53 6.41
C ALA A 37 -3.38 -9.25 5.35
N GLU A 38 -4.48 -8.66 4.90
CA GLU A 38 -5.28 -9.23 3.80
C GLU A 38 -4.48 -9.30 2.49
N ALA A 39 -3.70 -8.26 2.18
CA ALA A 39 -2.86 -8.25 0.98
C ALA A 39 -1.76 -9.32 1.05
N LEU A 40 -1.16 -9.52 2.23
CA LEU A 40 -0.18 -10.58 2.49
C LEU A 40 -0.79 -11.98 2.38
N ALA A 41 -1.98 -12.17 2.96
CA ALA A 41 -2.71 -13.44 2.90
C ALA A 41 -3.10 -13.81 1.47
N TYR A 42 -3.36 -12.83 0.61
CA TYR A 42 -3.72 -13.04 -0.79
C TYR A 42 -2.56 -13.56 -1.65
N ASP A 43 -1.36 -12.95 -1.58
CA ASP A 43 -0.21 -13.43 -2.39
C ASP A 43 0.46 -14.68 -1.79
N GLY A 44 0.30 -14.91 -0.48
CA GLY A 44 0.92 -16.03 0.24
C GLY A 44 2.45 -15.95 0.34
N ARG A 45 3.06 -14.85 -0.13
CA ARG A 45 4.48 -14.51 -0.02
C ARG A 45 4.62 -13.07 0.46
N ALA A 46 5.83 -12.69 0.86
CA ALA A 46 6.14 -11.32 1.28
C ALA A 46 5.80 -10.32 0.16
N VAL A 47 4.73 -9.54 0.33
CA VAL A 47 4.40 -8.43 -0.57
C VAL A 47 5.36 -7.27 -0.30
N GLY A 48 6.04 -6.79 -1.34
CA GLY A 48 6.98 -5.70 -1.20
C GLY A 48 6.25 -4.37 -1.06
N MET A 49 6.38 -3.67 0.06
CA MET A 49 5.81 -2.33 0.19
C MET A 49 6.53 -1.35 -0.76
N CYS A 50 5.77 -0.49 -1.42
CA CYS A 50 6.34 0.59 -2.23
C CYS A 50 7.19 1.51 -1.34
N LYS A 51 8.47 1.70 -1.67
CA LYS A 51 9.40 2.54 -0.89
C LYS A 51 8.89 3.96 -0.63
N ILE A 52 8.12 4.55 -1.54
CA ILE A 52 7.50 5.88 -1.36
C ILE A 52 6.39 5.80 -0.31
N CYS A 53 5.53 4.78 -0.40
CA CYS A 53 4.46 4.56 0.56
C CYS A 53 5.02 4.22 1.94
N GLU A 54 6.07 3.40 2.01
CA GLU A 54 6.77 3.04 3.23
C GLU A 54 7.36 4.28 3.92
N LYS A 55 8.12 5.11 3.19
CA LYS A 55 8.69 6.35 3.75
C LYS A 55 7.61 7.31 4.25
N LYS A 56 6.51 7.46 3.51
CA LYS A 56 5.41 8.34 3.93
C LYS A 56 4.65 7.75 5.12
N ARG A 57 4.52 6.42 5.21
CA ARG A 57 3.96 5.71 6.38
C ARG A 57 4.84 5.90 7.61
N ASP A 58 6.13 5.66 7.49
CA ASP A 58 7.10 5.85 8.58
C ASP A 58 7.12 7.31 9.03
N ARG A 59 7.12 8.26 8.09
CA ARG A 59 6.98 9.68 8.41
C ARG A 59 5.68 9.98 9.16
N ASN A 60 4.53 9.47 8.69
CA ASN A 60 3.24 9.70 9.33
C ASN A 60 3.12 8.99 10.70
N MET A 61 3.80 7.86 10.90
CA MET A 61 3.91 7.19 12.20
C MET A 61 4.81 7.97 13.16
N ARG A 62 5.91 8.57 12.66
CA ARG A 62 6.82 9.40 13.45
C ARG A 62 6.23 10.77 13.78
N GLU A 63 5.45 11.35 12.87
CA GLU A 63 4.75 12.63 13.07
C GLU A 63 3.38 12.44 13.78
N GLY A 64 2.93 11.20 13.95
CA GLY A 64 1.61 10.81 14.49
C GLY A 64 1.56 10.49 15.98
N ASN A 65 2.27 11.27 16.81
CA ASN A 65 1.89 11.48 18.21
C ASN A 65 2.08 12.96 18.56
N LYS A 66 1.16 13.80 18.11
CA LYS A 66 0.84 15.12 18.68
C LYS A 66 -0.59 15.51 18.34
#